data_AF-A0A366QTL1-F1
#
_entry.id   AF-A0A366QTL1-F1
#
_cell.length_a   1.000
_cell.length_b   1.000
_cell.length_c   1.000
_cell.angle_alpha   90.00
_cell.angle_beta   90.00
_cell.angle_gamma   90.00
#
_symmetry.space_group_name_H-M   'P 1'
#
loop_
_entity.id
_entity.type
_entity.pdbx_description
1 polymer ?
#
loop_
_entity_poly.entity_id
_entity_poly.type
_entity_poly.pdbx_seq_one_letter_code
_entity_poly.pdbx_strand_id
1 'polypeptide(L)'
;MPANNKHVVFDIVGTIVTYDSILDALESRLGDRLRAQGVKPAMLGYMWFEISEREYTYLSITGRYHRFFDVFCSLFYRMLWIGGIQEPRSFASDEDLAYIVSHFKDLPLRPGAAECLQLLRNAGFTVWGFTAGDTEQVRGYFLNNGIDMPLENFVSCDDQGIGKPALDSYKPLMKRFGNEEKWFAAAHMWDVSSARKAGYKGAYCTILEKESCADIFGNMDVMADTLPDMARKIIQASEAQV
;
A
#
# COMPACT_ATOMS: atom_id res chain seq x y z
N MET A 1 -29.50 -14.37 16.10
CA MET A 1 -28.10 -14.74 15.82
C MET A 1 -27.24 -13.53 16.11
N PRO A 2 -26.02 -13.65 16.66
CA PRO A 2 -25.14 -12.48 16.72
C PRO A 2 -24.99 -11.96 15.29
N ALA A 3 -25.04 -10.63 15.10
CA ALA A 3 -24.81 -10.03 13.80
C ALA A 3 -23.46 -10.53 13.28
N ASN A 4 -23.47 -11.24 12.15
CA ASN A 4 -22.24 -11.74 11.55
C ASN A 4 -21.52 -10.52 10.98
N ASN A 5 -20.60 -9.92 11.74
CA ASN A 5 -19.89 -8.73 11.30
C ASN A 5 -19.08 -9.08 10.05
N LYS A 6 -18.98 -8.11 9.15
CA LYS A 6 -18.21 -8.23 7.92
C LYS A 6 -17.08 -7.21 7.95
N HIS A 7 -15.90 -7.64 7.55
CA HIS A 7 -14.69 -6.81 7.58
C HIS A 7 -14.05 -6.77 6.19
N VAL A 8 -13.59 -5.58 5.80
CA VAL A 8 -12.66 -5.44 4.67
C VAL A 8 -11.43 -4.70 5.18
N VAL A 9 -10.27 -5.35 5.04
CA VAL A 9 -8.97 -4.78 5.35
C VAL A 9 -8.32 -4.31 4.07
N PHE A 10 -7.95 -3.04 4.02
CA PHE A 10 -7.28 -2.46 2.87
C PHE A 10 -5.80 -2.33 3.12
N ASP A 11 -5.00 -2.73 2.13
CA ASP A 11 -3.73 -2.05 1.93
C ASP A 11 -3.97 -0.56 1.66
N ILE A 12 -3.05 0.31 2.07
CA ILE A 12 -3.25 1.76 1.97
C ILE A 12 -2.40 2.41 0.87
N VAL A 13 -1.08 2.33 1.00
CA VAL A 13 -0.15 3.05 0.11
C VAL A 13 0.03 2.25 -1.18
N GLY A 14 -0.36 2.83 -2.31
CA GLY A 14 -0.45 2.13 -3.57
C GLY A 14 -1.85 1.59 -3.87
N THR A 15 -2.73 1.44 -2.88
CA THR A 15 -4.12 0.99 -3.07
C THR A 15 -5.16 2.10 -2.90
N ILE A 16 -5.21 2.73 -1.73
CA ILE A 16 -6.17 3.80 -1.40
C ILE A 16 -5.58 5.17 -1.74
N VAL A 17 -4.28 5.36 -1.54
CA VAL A 17 -3.54 6.56 -1.94
C VAL A 17 -2.52 6.26 -3.04
N THR A 18 -2.22 7.26 -3.86
CA THR A 18 -1.21 7.14 -4.94
C THR A 18 0.18 7.57 -4.45
N TYR A 19 1.19 7.31 -5.26
CA TYR A 19 2.56 7.80 -5.05
C TYR A 19 2.78 9.22 -5.61
N ASP A 20 1.76 9.83 -6.22
CA ASP A 20 1.91 10.96 -7.14
C ASP A 20 2.59 12.16 -6.47
N SER A 21 2.24 12.48 -5.22
CA SER A 21 2.86 13.59 -4.49
C SER A 21 4.39 13.44 -4.33
N ILE A 22 4.88 12.21 -4.14
CA ILE A 22 6.32 11.91 -4.09
C ILE A 22 6.94 11.98 -5.50
N LEU A 23 6.27 11.44 -6.51
CA LEU A 23 6.75 11.45 -7.89
C LEU A 23 6.83 12.87 -8.45
N ASP A 24 5.84 13.71 -8.15
CA ASP A 24 5.78 15.12 -8.52
C ASP A 24 6.85 15.93 -7.79
N ALA A 25 7.11 15.64 -6.51
CA ALA A 25 8.20 16.26 -5.75
C ALA A 25 9.58 15.86 -6.33
N LEU A 26 9.76 14.60 -6.73
CA LEU A 26 10.98 14.14 -7.41
C LEU A 26 11.18 14.83 -8.77
N GLU A 27 10.13 14.89 -9.60
CA GLU A 27 10.17 15.62 -10.88
C GLU A 27 10.50 17.09 -10.66
N SER A 28 9.84 17.75 -9.72
CA SER A 28 10.03 19.17 -9.43
C SER A 28 11.44 19.46 -8.90
N ARG A 29 11.99 18.58 -8.06
CA ARG A 29 13.27 18.82 -7.38
C ARG A 29 14.48 18.42 -8.23
N LEU A 30 14.40 17.28 -8.92
CA LEU A 30 15.53 16.65 -9.60
C LEU A 30 15.26 16.34 -11.08
N GLY A 31 14.06 16.58 -11.60
CA GLY A 31 13.63 16.11 -12.92
C GLY A 31 14.53 16.56 -14.07
N ASP A 32 14.87 17.85 -14.13
CA ASP A 32 15.78 18.37 -15.18
C ASP A 32 17.17 17.74 -15.11
N ARG A 33 17.71 17.58 -13.90
CA ARG A 33 19.03 16.98 -13.66
C ARG A 33 19.05 15.50 -14.03
N LEU A 34 17.98 14.78 -13.69
CA LEU A 34 17.81 13.36 -14.02
C LEU A 34 17.70 13.17 -15.53
N ARG A 35 16.87 13.97 -16.20
CA ARG A 35 16.71 13.92 -17.67
C ARG A 35 18.01 14.24 -18.40
N ALA A 36 18.82 15.17 -17.89
CA ALA A 36 20.15 15.46 -18.44
C ALA A 36 21.12 14.26 -18.36
N GLN A 37 20.87 13.29 -17.47
CA GLN A 37 21.62 12.03 -17.35
C GLN A 37 20.92 10.86 -18.08
N GLY A 38 19.86 11.11 -18.85
CA GLY A 38 19.07 10.08 -19.52
C GLY A 38 18.15 9.28 -18.60
N VAL A 39 17.96 9.73 -17.35
CA VAL A 39 17.12 9.05 -16.36
C VAL A 39 15.72 9.67 -16.36
N LYS A 40 14.70 8.85 -16.60
CA LYS A 40 13.29 9.29 -16.48
C LYS A 40 12.91 9.37 -14.99
N PRO A 41 12.50 10.53 -14.45
CA PRO A 41 12.25 10.67 -13.01
C PRO A 41 11.19 9.71 -12.48
N ALA A 42 10.08 9.53 -13.19
CA ALA A 42 9.07 8.55 -12.83
C ALA A 42 9.61 7.11 -12.75
N MET A 43 10.51 6.72 -13.67
CA MET A 43 11.11 5.38 -13.64
C MET A 43 12.00 5.20 -12.41
N LEU A 44 12.80 6.21 -12.05
CA LEU A 44 13.59 6.20 -10.82
C LEU A 44 12.68 6.14 -9.57
N GLY A 45 11.60 6.92 -9.55
CA GLY A 45 10.65 6.97 -8.44
C GLY A 45 9.99 5.62 -8.20
N TYR A 46 9.40 5.00 -9.23
CA TYR A 46 8.82 3.66 -9.09
C TYR A 46 9.87 2.61 -8.73
N MET A 47 11.03 2.61 -9.38
CA MET A 47 12.12 1.68 -9.03
C MET A 47 12.54 1.81 -7.56
N TRP A 48 12.57 3.04 -7.03
CA TRP A 48 12.88 3.28 -5.63
C TRP A 48 11.82 2.72 -4.68
N PHE A 49 10.53 2.87 -4.98
CA PHE A 49 9.45 2.24 -4.22
C PHE A 49 9.58 0.71 -4.25
N GLU A 50 9.62 0.10 -5.44
CA GLU A 50 9.66 -1.35 -5.63
C GLU A 50 10.88 -2.00 -4.95
N ILE A 51 12.07 -1.39 -5.10
CA ILE A 51 13.27 -1.89 -4.42
C ILE A 51 13.17 -1.67 -2.92
N SER A 52 12.60 -0.57 -2.44
CA SER A 52 12.42 -0.36 -0.99
C SER A 52 11.47 -1.38 -0.38
N GLU A 53 10.37 -1.73 -1.05
CA GLU A 53 9.46 -2.79 -0.62
C GLU A 53 10.16 -4.15 -0.56
N ARG A 54 11.00 -4.46 -1.56
CA ARG A 54 11.82 -5.67 -1.56
C ARG A 54 12.82 -5.72 -0.41
N GLU A 55 13.62 -4.65 -0.22
CA GLU A 55 14.63 -4.61 0.85
C GLU A 55 13.98 -4.63 2.23
N TYR A 56 12.88 -3.89 2.41
CA TYR A 56 12.04 -3.92 3.61
C TYR A 56 11.58 -5.35 3.91
N THR A 57 11.07 -6.06 2.90
CA THR A 57 10.66 -7.46 3.01
C THR A 57 11.82 -8.35 3.44
N TYR A 58 12.96 -8.27 2.76
CA TYR A 58 14.14 -9.10 3.08
C TYR A 58 14.69 -8.84 4.48
N LEU A 59 14.72 -7.59 4.90
CA LEU A 59 15.11 -7.20 6.25
C LEU A 59 14.16 -7.80 7.28
N SER A 60 12.84 -7.66 7.08
CA SER A 60 11.84 -8.23 7.97
C SER A 60 11.93 -9.76 8.09
N ILE A 61 11.96 -10.50 6.98
CA ILE A 61 11.95 -11.97 7.00
C ILE A 61 13.28 -12.57 7.52
N THR A 62 14.33 -11.76 7.60
CA THR A 62 15.62 -12.13 8.21
C THR A 62 15.77 -11.62 9.64
N GLY A 63 14.69 -11.13 10.27
CA GLY A 63 14.68 -10.70 11.67
C GLY A 63 15.35 -9.36 11.94
N ARG A 64 15.55 -8.53 10.90
CA ARG A 64 16.17 -7.21 10.97
C ARG A 64 15.17 -6.13 10.62
N TYR A 65 14.03 -6.12 11.30
CA TYR A 65 12.95 -5.19 10.99
C TYR A 65 13.42 -3.73 11.09
N HIS A 66 13.05 -2.94 10.09
CA HIS A 66 13.16 -1.49 10.06
C HIS A 66 11.86 -0.92 9.51
N ARG A 67 11.49 0.30 9.94
CA ARG A 67 10.32 0.98 9.39
C ARG A 67 10.51 1.20 7.89
N PHE A 68 9.44 1.10 7.11
CA PHE A 68 9.52 1.27 5.65
C PHE A 68 10.16 2.63 5.27
N PHE A 69 9.76 3.70 5.97
CA PHE A 69 10.28 5.05 5.72
C PHE A 69 11.81 5.15 5.88
N ASP A 70 12.39 4.47 6.87
CA ASP A 70 13.83 4.48 7.12
C ASP A 70 14.58 3.74 6.00
N VAL A 71 14.05 2.59 5.57
CA VAL A 71 14.59 1.82 4.43
C VAL A 71 14.51 2.64 3.15
N PHE A 72 13.36 3.26 2.87
CA PHE A 72 13.14 4.11 1.71
C PHE A 72 14.18 5.24 1.67
N CYS A 73 14.29 6.03 2.74
CA CYS A 73 15.30 7.11 2.83
C CYS A 73 16.73 6.59 2.66
N SER A 74 17.09 5.48 3.30
CA SER A 74 18.44 4.90 3.24
C SER A 74 18.84 4.49 1.81
N LEU A 75 17.87 4.08 1.00
CA LEU A 75 18.11 3.59 -0.36
C LEU A 75 18.24 4.70 -1.41
N PHE A 76 17.92 5.95 -1.10
CA PHE A 76 17.87 7.04 -2.09
C PHE A 76 19.13 7.15 -2.96
N TYR A 77 20.30 7.30 -2.35
CA TYR A 77 21.58 7.40 -3.09
C TYR A 77 21.94 6.10 -3.83
N ARG A 78 21.53 4.95 -3.29
CA ARG A 78 21.71 3.66 -3.97
C ARG A 78 20.85 3.60 -5.24
N MET A 79 19.63 4.13 -5.19
CA MET A 79 18.73 4.14 -6.35
C MET A 79 19.23 5.09 -7.42
N LEU A 80 19.80 6.24 -7.05
CA LEU A 80 20.47 7.12 -8.01
C LEU A 80 21.61 6.38 -8.73
N TRP A 81 22.45 5.65 -8.00
CA TRP A 81 23.52 4.82 -8.60
C TRP A 81 22.96 3.76 -9.56
N ILE A 82 21.99 2.95 -9.12
CA ILE A 82 21.36 1.90 -9.94
C ILE A 82 20.67 2.51 -11.16
N GLY A 83 20.08 3.69 -11.01
CA GLY A 83 19.44 4.47 -12.07
C GLY A 83 20.43 5.07 -13.08
N GLY A 84 21.74 4.94 -12.88
CA GLY A 84 22.79 5.36 -13.82
C GLY A 84 23.59 6.59 -13.40
N ILE A 85 23.30 7.20 -12.25
CA ILE A 85 24.03 8.37 -11.75
C ILE A 85 25.34 7.94 -11.10
N GLN A 86 26.48 8.22 -11.75
CA GLN A 86 27.79 7.72 -11.31
C GLN A 86 28.27 8.33 -9.98
N GLU A 87 27.91 9.58 -9.69
CA GLU A 87 28.30 10.26 -8.44
C GLU A 87 27.06 10.72 -7.65
N PRO A 88 26.28 9.81 -7.03
CA PRO A 88 24.99 10.12 -6.42
C PRO A 88 25.04 11.25 -5.39
N ARG A 89 26.09 11.27 -4.55
CA ARG A 89 26.24 12.25 -3.46
C ARG A 89 26.72 13.62 -3.92
N SER A 90 27.25 13.72 -5.14
CA SER A 90 27.48 15.01 -5.80
C SER A 90 26.25 15.43 -6.62
N PHE A 91 25.46 14.46 -7.08
CA PHE A 91 24.24 14.69 -7.85
C PHE A 91 23.02 15.07 -7.01
N ALA A 92 22.92 14.65 -5.75
CA ALA A 92 21.81 15.06 -4.88
C ALA A 92 22.32 15.27 -3.46
N SER A 93 21.61 16.09 -2.70
CA SER A 93 21.89 16.33 -1.28
C SER A 93 20.84 15.68 -0.38
N ASP A 94 21.15 15.63 0.92
CA ASP A 94 20.19 15.19 1.94
C ASP A 94 19.00 16.15 2.03
N GLU A 95 19.16 17.42 1.63
CA GLU A 95 18.06 18.38 1.52
C GLU A 95 17.12 18.06 0.35
N ASP A 96 17.65 17.57 -0.78
CA ASP A 96 16.84 17.09 -1.91
C ASP A 96 16.01 15.89 -1.47
N LEU A 97 16.64 14.94 -0.78
CA LEU A 97 15.95 13.79 -0.20
C LEU A 97 14.86 14.24 0.77
N ALA A 98 15.21 15.09 1.75
CA ALA A 98 14.28 15.59 2.76
C ALA A 98 13.08 16.32 2.13
N TYR A 99 13.32 17.13 1.09
CA TYR A 99 12.25 17.77 0.33
C TYR A 99 11.30 16.73 -0.28
N ILE A 100 11.83 15.74 -1.00
CA ILE A 100 11.02 14.71 -1.67
C ILE A 100 10.20 13.92 -0.64
N VAL A 101 10.84 13.36 0.39
CA VAL A 101 10.14 12.51 1.36
C VAL A 101 9.19 13.28 2.28
N SER A 102 9.34 14.60 2.42
CA SER A 102 8.37 15.42 3.18
C SER A 102 6.96 15.39 2.59
N HIS A 103 6.83 15.05 1.29
CA HIS A 103 5.56 14.93 0.59
C HIS A 103 4.84 13.60 0.86
N PHE A 104 5.44 12.68 1.64
CA PHE A 104 4.73 11.48 2.10
C PHE A 104 3.49 11.84 2.89
N LYS A 105 3.43 12.99 3.58
CA LYS A 105 2.25 13.40 4.36
C LYS A 105 1.05 13.83 3.49
N ASP A 106 1.29 14.07 2.20
CA ASP A 106 0.34 14.69 1.26
C ASP A 106 -0.04 13.75 0.11
N LEU A 107 -0.01 12.42 0.34
CA LEU A 107 -0.40 11.45 -0.69
C LEU A 107 -1.91 11.59 -1.01
N PRO A 108 -2.30 11.79 -2.28
CA PRO A 108 -3.68 11.96 -2.66
C PRO A 108 -4.41 10.61 -2.73
N LEU A 109 -5.74 10.64 -2.57
CA LEU A 109 -6.56 9.45 -2.78
C LEU A 109 -6.55 9.01 -4.25
N ARG A 110 -6.59 7.70 -4.46
CA ARG A 110 -6.86 7.11 -5.76
C ARG A 110 -8.27 7.45 -6.23
N PRO A 111 -8.49 7.56 -7.56
CA PRO A 111 -9.83 7.69 -8.13
C PRO A 111 -10.78 6.59 -7.61
N GLY A 112 -11.95 7.01 -7.11
CA GLY A 112 -12.97 6.10 -6.60
C GLY A 112 -12.71 5.53 -5.19
N ALA A 113 -11.63 5.89 -4.50
CA ALA A 113 -11.35 5.39 -3.15
C ALA A 113 -12.44 5.77 -2.15
N ALA A 114 -12.86 7.04 -2.11
CA ALA A 114 -13.92 7.49 -1.20
C ALA A 114 -15.25 6.76 -1.45
N GLU A 115 -15.64 6.60 -2.72
CA GLU A 115 -16.86 5.85 -3.10
C GLU A 115 -16.76 4.38 -2.68
N CYS A 116 -15.62 3.72 -2.94
CA CYS A 116 -15.36 2.34 -2.53
C CYS A 116 -15.58 2.13 -1.03
N LEU A 117 -14.96 2.98 -0.20
CA LEU A 117 -15.06 2.87 1.26
C LEU A 117 -16.50 3.13 1.74
N GLN A 118 -17.19 4.09 1.13
CA GLN A 118 -18.58 4.40 1.46
C GLN A 118 -19.54 3.26 1.06
N LEU A 119 -19.36 2.64 -0.10
CA LEU A 119 -20.17 1.50 -0.55
C LEU A 119 -20.07 0.33 0.44
N LEU A 120 -18.85 -0.01 0.87
CA LEU A 120 -18.63 -1.08 1.84
C LEU A 120 -19.26 -0.75 3.21
N ARG A 121 -19.10 0.47 3.71
CA ARG A 121 -19.74 0.91 4.96
C ARG A 121 -21.25 0.84 4.89
N ASN A 122 -21.84 1.31 3.78
CA ASN A 122 -23.29 1.23 3.56
C ASN A 122 -23.81 -0.20 3.50
N ALA A 123 -23.00 -1.15 3.04
CA ALA A 123 -23.30 -2.58 3.03
C ALA A 123 -23.01 -3.29 4.37
N GLY A 124 -22.68 -2.54 5.42
CA GLY A 124 -22.48 -3.04 6.79
C GLY A 124 -21.10 -3.63 7.06
N PHE A 125 -20.09 -3.32 6.23
CA PHE A 125 -18.71 -3.72 6.52
C PHE A 125 -18.02 -2.71 7.44
N THR A 126 -17.28 -3.21 8.42
CA THR A 126 -16.23 -2.42 9.08
C THR A 126 -15.00 -2.39 8.18
N VAL A 127 -14.56 -1.18 7.85
CA VAL A 127 -13.39 -0.93 7.00
C VAL A 127 -12.15 -0.71 7.87
N TRP A 128 -11.07 -1.41 7.52
CA TRP A 128 -9.78 -1.38 8.21
C TRP A 128 -8.66 -0.95 7.26
N GLY A 129 -7.61 -0.34 7.80
CA GLY A 129 -6.36 -0.08 7.09
C GLY A 129 -5.22 -0.94 7.65
N PHE A 130 -4.55 -1.70 6.79
CA PHE A 130 -3.31 -2.41 7.12
C PHE A 130 -2.14 -1.81 6.36
N THR A 131 -1.22 -1.18 7.07
CA THR A 131 -0.13 -0.37 6.48
C THR A 131 1.25 -0.85 6.92
N ALA A 132 2.24 -0.63 6.04
CA ALA A 132 3.66 -0.84 6.35
C ALA A 132 4.33 0.38 7.02
N GLY A 133 3.59 1.50 7.17
CA GLY A 133 4.10 2.74 7.75
C GLY A 133 3.41 3.17 9.04
N ASP A 134 3.71 4.39 9.47
CA ASP A 134 3.19 4.99 10.69
C ASP A 134 1.67 5.23 10.62
N THR A 135 0.96 4.79 11.67
CA THR A 135 -0.50 4.84 11.72
C THR A 135 -1.05 6.28 11.70
N GLU A 136 -0.40 7.23 12.38
CA GLU A 136 -0.88 8.61 12.43
C GLU A 136 -0.73 9.28 11.06
N GLN A 137 0.42 9.09 10.41
CA GLN A 137 0.65 9.56 9.05
C GLN A 137 -0.39 9.00 8.09
N VAL A 138 -0.64 7.69 8.15
CA VAL A 138 -1.57 7.02 7.25
C VAL A 138 -3.01 7.47 7.47
N ARG A 139 -3.41 7.67 8.74
CA ARG A 139 -4.71 8.25 9.08
C ARG A 139 -4.85 9.68 8.55
N GLY A 140 -3.76 10.46 8.55
CA GLY A 140 -3.71 11.79 7.98
C GLY A 140 -4.20 11.85 6.53
N TYR A 141 -3.88 10.85 5.71
CA TYR A 141 -4.35 10.80 4.31
C TYR A 141 -5.87 10.77 4.18
N PHE A 142 -6.54 9.99 5.04
CA PHE A 142 -7.99 9.89 5.03
C PHE A 142 -8.62 11.21 5.49
N LEU A 143 -8.12 11.79 6.59
CA LEU A 143 -8.64 13.04 7.14
C LEU A 143 -8.47 14.22 6.19
N ASN A 144 -7.31 14.33 5.54
CA ASN A 144 -7.02 15.37 4.56
C ASN A 144 -7.97 15.30 3.34
N ASN A 145 -8.59 14.15 3.12
CA ASN A 145 -9.57 13.92 2.06
C ASN A 145 -11.01 13.77 2.58
N GLY A 146 -11.28 14.20 3.82
CA GLY A 146 -12.63 14.22 4.40
C GLY A 146 -13.20 12.84 4.73
N ILE A 147 -12.36 11.81 4.83
CA ILE A 147 -12.76 10.45 5.19
C ILE A 147 -12.43 10.21 6.66
N ASP A 148 -13.45 9.98 7.48
CA ASP A 148 -13.23 9.53 8.85
C ASP A 148 -12.83 8.04 8.85
N MET A 149 -11.68 7.75 9.45
CA MET A 149 -11.17 6.41 9.72
C MET A 149 -10.73 6.37 11.18
N PRO A 150 -11.44 5.63 12.04
CA PRO A 150 -11.08 5.51 13.46
C PRO A 150 -9.69 4.91 13.63
N LEU A 151 -8.94 5.39 14.62
CA LEU A 151 -7.55 4.97 14.85
C LEU A 151 -7.48 3.46 15.17
N GLU A 152 -8.47 2.96 15.90
CA GLU A 152 -8.61 1.55 16.27
C GLU A 152 -8.85 0.62 15.08
N ASN A 153 -9.16 1.17 13.90
CA ASN A 153 -9.35 0.45 12.65
C ASN A 153 -8.07 0.37 11.80
N PHE A 154 -6.93 0.80 12.33
CA PHE A 154 -5.63 0.61 11.70
C PHE A 154 -4.83 -0.51 12.37
N VAL A 155 -4.04 -1.17 11.54
CA VAL A 155 -2.95 -2.04 11.97
C VAL A 155 -1.70 -1.62 11.22
N SER A 156 -0.60 -1.45 11.93
CA SER A 156 0.71 -1.22 11.31
C SER A 156 1.61 -2.45 11.46
N CYS A 157 2.48 -2.64 10.47
CA CYS A 157 3.62 -3.53 10.60
C CYS A 157 4.65 -3.03 11.64
N ASP A 158 4.75 -1.71 11.84
CA ASP A 158 5.69 -1.10 12.79
C ASP A 158 5.39 -1.57 14.22
N ASP A 159 4.10 -1.67 14.58
CA ASP A 159 3.64 -2.13 15.90
C ASP A 159 4.02 -3.59 16.19
N GLN A 160 4.21 -4.40 15.14
CA GLN A 160 4.49 -5.83 15.25
C GLN A 160 5.97 -6.16 15.07
N GLY A 161 6.74 -5.24 14.48
CA GLY A 161 8.11 -5.53 14.02
C GLY A 161 8.16 -6.60 12.92
N ILE A 162 7.09 -6.75 12.14
CA ILE A 162 6.97 -7.74 11.07
C ILE A 162 6.32 -7.07 9.85
N GLY A 163 7.07 -7.01 8.76
CA GLY A 163 6.65 -6.43 7.49
C GLY A 163 5.87 -7.40 6.61
N LYS A 164 4.95 -6.85 5.82
CA LYS A 164 4.36 -7.57 4.69
C LYS A 164 5.45 -7.99 3.69
N PRO A 165 5.29 -9.11 2.96
CA PRO A 165 4.20 -10.08 3.00
C PRO A 165 4.45 -11.27 3.95
N ALA A 166 5.25 -11.12 5.01
CA ALA A 166 5.41 -12.20 5.99
C ALA A 166 4.04 -12.60 6.56
N LEU A 167 3.65 -13.87 6.47
CA LEU A 167 2.29 -14.32 6.82
C LEU A 167 1.89 -13.97 8.27
N ASP A 168 2.88 -13.86 9.16
CA ASP A 168 2.66 -13.46 10.55
C ASP A 168 2.09 -12.05 10.69
N SER A 169 2.37 -11.14 9.76
CA SER A 169 1.89 -9.75 9.81
C SER A 169 0.35 -9.65 9.66
N TYR A 170 -0.28 -10.63 9.02
CA TYR A 170 -1.73 -10.69 8.78
C TYR A 170 -2.51 -11.38 9.92
N LYS A 171 -1.82 -12.16 10.77
CA LYS A 171 -2.43 -12.99 11.81
C LYS A 171 -3.17 -12.20 12.91
N PRO A 172 -2.77 -10.99 13.32
CA PRO A 172 -3.49 -10.28 14.39
C PRO A 172 -4.96 -10.01 14.05
N LEU A 173 -5.23 -9.48 12.86
CA LEU A 173 -6.59 -9.23 12.40
C LEU A 173 -7.36 -10.54 12.15
N MET A 174 -6.70 -11.58 11.63
CA MET A 174 -7.31 -12.91 11.52
C MET A 174 -7.81 -13.45 12.86
N LYS A 175 -6.98 -13.32 13.91
CA LYS A 175 -7.34 -13.74 15.27
C LYS A 175 -8.45 -12.86 15.83
N ARG A 176 -8.40 -11.55 15.60
CA ARG A 176 -9.40 -10.58 16.07
C ARG A 176 -10.78 -10.87 15.51
N PHE A 177 -10.88 -11.16 14.22
CA PHE A 177 -12.17 -11.40 13.54
C PHE A 177 -12.71 -12.82 13.78
N GLY A 178 -11.89 -13.77 14.21
CA GLY A 178 -12.36 -15.13 14.53
C GLY A 178 -13.05 -15.81 13.33
N ASN A 179 -14.34 -16.12 13.44
CA ASN A 179 -15.13 -16.73 12.35
C ASN A 179 -15.93 -15.71 11.53
N GLU A 180 -15.81 -14.42 11.83
CA GLU A 180 -16.48 -13.35 11.08
C GLU A 180 -15.96 -13.27 9.64
N GLU A 181 -16.78 -12.72 8.76
CA GLU A 181 -16.40 -12.56 7.35
C GLU A 181 -15.29 -11.53 7.23
N LYS A 182 -14.22 -11.88 6.52
CA LYS A 182 -13.02 -11.06 6.42
C LYS A 182 -12.44 -11.09 5.00
N TRP A 183 -12.38 -9.91 4.41
CA TRP A 183 -11.77 -9.66 3.11
C TRP A 183 -10.46 -8.90 3.29
N PHE A 184 -9.53 -9.14 2.37
CA PHE A 184 -8.35 -8.32 2.18
C PHE A 184 -8.37 -7.74 0.76
N ALA A 185 -8.28 -6.43 0.65
CA ALA A 185 -8.38 -5.68 -0.59
C ALA A 185 -7.13 -4.86 -0.86
N ALA A 186 -6.50 -5.05 -2.02
CA ALA A 186 -5.34 -4.26 -2.42
C ALA A 186 -5.24 -4.10 -3.95
N ALA A 187 -4.43 -3.13 -4.37
CA ALA A 187 -3.97 -2.98 -5.74
C ALA A 187 -2.59 -3.60 -6.00
N HIS A 188 -1.98 -4.16 -4.94
CA HIS A 188 -0.75 -4.93 -4.97
C HIS A 188 -1.07 -6.42 -4.93
N MET A 189 -0.80 -7.15 -6.01
CA MET A 189 -1.15 -8.58 -6.09
C MET A 189 -0.37 -9.41 -5.06
N TRP A 190 0.87 -9.03 -4.78
CA TRP A 190 1.70 -9.69 -3.77
C TRP A 190 1.07 -9.63 -2.37
N ASP A 191 0.32 -8.56 -2.05
CA ASP A 191 -0.30 -8.36 -0.73
C ASP A 191 -1.60 -9.17 -0.63
N VAL A 192 -2.48 -9.08 -1.65
CA VAL A 192 -3.73 -9.85 -1.68
C VAL A 192 -3.48 -11.34 -1.65
N SER A 193 -2.53 -11.83 -2.46
CA SER A 193 -2.20 -13.26 -2.52
C SER A 193 -1.64 -13.79 -1.19
N SER A 194 -0.86 -12.98 -0.47
CA SER A 194 -0.32 -13.33 0.85
C SER A 194 -1.39 -13.31 1.93
N ALA A 195 -2.28 -12.31 1.91
CA ALA A 195 -3.45 -12.29 2.79
C ALA A 195 -4.36 -13.51 2.53
N ARG A 196 -4.58 -13.90 1.27
CA ARG A 196 -5.34 -15.10 0.95
C ARG A 196 -4.72 -16.36 1.55
N LYS A 197 -3.38 -16.51 1.47
CA LYS A 197 -2.65 -17.59 2.14
C LYS A 197 -2.79 -17.55 3.67
N ALA A 198 -2.95 -16.37 4.27
CA ALA A 198 -3.21 -16.21 5.69
C ALA A 198 -4.67 -16.52 6.10
N GLY A 199 -5.58 -16.69 5.13
CA GLY A 199 -6.98 -17.11 5.35
C GLY A 199 -8.04 -16.04 5.11
N TYR A 200 -7.70 -14.91 4.48
CA TYR A 200 -8.69 -13.93 4.02
C TYR A 200 -9.31 -14.37 2.69
N LYS A 201 -10.50 -13.85 2.38
CA LYS A 201 -10.93 -13.72 0.98
C LYS A 201 -10.15 -12.58 0.33
N GLY A 202 -9.63 -12.79 -0.88
CA GLY A 202 -8.83 -11.81 -1.60
C GLY A 202 -9.65 -11.00 -2.59
N ALA A 203 -9.47 -9.68 -2.58
CA ALA A 203 -10.00 -8.77 -3.60
C ALA A 203 -8.86 -7.94 -4.20
N TYR A 204 -8.65 -8.06 -5.50
CA TYR A 204 -7.59 -7.35 -6.21
C TYR A 204 -8.16 -6.29 -7.16
N CYS A 205 -7.55 -5.10 -7.12
CA CYS A 205 -7.85 -3.99 -8.00
C CYS A 205 -6.68 -3.71 -8.95
N THR A 206 -6.89 -3.77 -10.27
CA THR A 206 -5.82 -3.56 -11.27
C THR A 206 -5.36 -2.09 -11.39
N ILE A 207 -5.89 -1.18 -10.55
CA ILE A 207 -5.68 0.27 -10.67
C ILE A 207 -4.20 0.69 -10.63
N LEU A 208 -3.33 -0.07 -9.93
CA LEU A 208 -1.89 0.17 -9.85
C LEU A 208 -1.11 -0.65 -10.88
N GLU A 209 -1.06 -1.97 -10.74
CA GLU A 209 -0.15 -2.83 -11.49
C GLU A 209 -0.65 -3.19 -12.90
N LYS A 210 -1.96 -3.01 -13.16
CA LYS A 210 -2.70 -3.35 -14.40
C LYS A 210 -2.72 -4.84 -14.74
N GLU A 211 -1.57 -5.47 -14.86
CA GLU A 211 -1.43 -6.89 -15.13
C GLU A 211 -1.49 -7.67 -13.82
N SER A 212 -2.38 -8.67 -13.77
CA SER A 212 -2.60 -9.46 -12.55
C SER A 212 -1.48 -10.45 -12.25
N CYS A 213 -0.68 -10.84 -13.24
CA CYS A 213 0.33 -11.89 -13.13
C CYS A 213 -0.24 -13.17 -12.46
N ALA A 214 -1.48 -13.55 -12.86
CA ALA A 214 -2.21 -14.67 -12.26
C ALA A 214 -1.53 -16.03 -12.47
N ASP A 215 -0.58 -16.15 -13.40
CA ASP A 215 0.26 -17.32 -13.60
C ASP A 215 1.17 -17.60 -12.39
N ILE A 216 1.58 -16.57 -11.64
CA ILE A 216 2.41 -16.71 -10.44
C ILE A 216 1.65 -16.48 -9.12
N PHE A 217 0.60 -15.66 -9.12
CA PHE A 217 -0.18 -15.35 -7.91
C PHE A 217 -1.48 -16.14 -7.79
N GLY A 218 -1.97 -16.72 -8.88
CA GLY A 218 -3.31 -17.26 -9.00
C GLY A 218 -4.38 -16.17 -9.08
N ASN A 219 -5.64 -16.59 -9.23
CA ASN A 219 -6.79 -15.68 -9.17
C ASN A 219 -7.20 -15.40 -7.72
N MET A 220 -7.71 -14.20 -7.47
CA MET A 220 -8.35 -13.81 -6.21
C MET A 220 -9.86 -14.04 -6.27
N ASP A 221 -10.52 -14.05 -5.11
CA ASP A 221 -11.98 -14.24 -5.02
C ASP A 221 -12.74 -13.11 -5.74
N VAL A 222 -12.19 -11.90 -5.75
CA VAL A 222 -12.65 -10.75 -6.54
C VAL A 222 -11.50 -10.14 -7.33
N MET A 223 -11.75 -9.86 -8.61
CA MET A 223 -10.86 -9.12 -9.51
C MET A 223 -11.66 -7.96 -10.14
N ALA A 224 -11.11 -6.74 -10.10
CA ALA A 224 -11.77 -5.53 -10.58
C ALA A 224 -10.76 -4.50 -11.11
N ASP A 225 -11.23 -3.60 -11.97
CA ASP A 225 -10.37 -2.55 -12.54
C ASP A 225 -10.41 -1.22 -11.80
N THR A 226 -11.44 -1.04 -10.96
CA THR A 226 -11.64 0.18 -10.18
C THR A 226 -12.00 -0.17 -8.75
N LEU A 227 -11.67 0.72 -7.81
CA LEU A 227 -12.00 0.53 -6.40
C LEU A 227 -13.53 0.40 -6.16
N PRO A 228 -14.42 1.22 -6.79
CA PRO A 228 -15.85 1.06 -6.63
C PRO A 228 -16.40 -0.26 -7.19
N ASP A 229 -15.88 -0.73 -8.33
CA ASP A 229 -16.26 -2.04 -8.88
C ASP A 229 -15.82 -3.18 -7.95
N MET A 230 -14.61 -3.10 -7.40
CA MET A 230 -14.12 -4.04 -6.39
C MET A 230 -15.06 -4.10 -5.18
N ALA A 231 -15.47 -2.96 -4.65
CA ALA A 231 -16.43 -2.89 -3.53
C ALA A 231 -17.76 -3.57 -3.87
N ARG A 232 -18.35 -3.26 -5.04
CA ARG A 232 -19.61 -3.88 -5.49
C ARG A 232 -19.50 -5.40 -5.62
N LYS A 233 -18.39 -5.90 -6.17
CA LYS A 233 -18.13 -7.34 -6.30
C LYS A 233 -17.91 -8.02 -4.95
N ILE A 234 -17.21 -7.37 -4.00
CA ILE A 234 -17.11 -7.86 -2.61
C ILE A 234 -18.50 -8.02 -2.00
N ILE A 235 -19.33 -6.97 -2.09
CA ILE A 235 -20.69 -6.97 -1.53
C ILE A 235 -21.52 -8.11 -2.12
N GLN A 236 -21.52 -8.25 -3.46
CA GLN A 236 -22.23 -9.33 -4.15
C GLN A 236 -21.74 -10.72 -3.70
N ALA A 237 -20.43 -10.91 -3.60
CA ALA A 237 -19.84 -12.18 -3.17
C ALA A 237 -20.15 -12.52 -1.69
N SER A 238 -20.35 -11.52 -0.84
CA SER A 238 -20.78 -11.70 0.55
C SER A 238 -22.26 -12.02 0.69
N GLU A 239 -23.12 -11.43 -0.14
CA GLU A 239 -24.56 -11.71 -0.15
C GLU A 239 -24.88 -13.12 -0.65
N ALA A 240 -24.10 -13.64 -1.62
CA ALA A 240 -24.28 -14.99 -2.16
C ALA A 240 -23.95 -16.13 -1.17
N GLN A 241 -23.50 -15.80 0.05
CA GLN A 241 -23.14 -16.77 1.10
C GLN A 241 -24.16 -16.87 2.23
N VAL A 242 -25.21 -16.04 2.17
CA VAL A 242 -26.32 -16.01 3.15
C VAL A 242 -27.44 -16.95 2.71
#